data_AF-A0A450Y4N2-F1
#
_entry.id   AF-A0A450Y4N2-F1
#
_cell.length_a   1.000
_cell.length_b   1.000
_cell.length_c   1.000
_cell.angle_alpha   90.00
_cell.angle_beta   90.00
_cell.angle_gamma   90.00
#
_symmetry.space_group_name_H-M   'P 1'
#
loop_
_entity.id
_entity.type
_entity.pdbx_description
1 polymer ?
#
loop_
_entity_poly.entity_id
_entity_poly.type
_entity_poly.pdbx_seq_one_letter_code
_entity_poly.pdbx_strand_id
1 'polypeptide(L)'
;MNITTKNRTALKAYFVKNNIPTESNFAELIDGMLNLAEDGLAKPAGSPLSIEASGDGDTSQKKVLNFYGKFGDPDPDWVLSLKPRSDPDVATSGKAGFSIGNSAGHSRLFIDKTSGNVGIGTVSPGVKLEVNGDIRSGNALISDNPHGVAHAAFSHKDQGTSTGYALLQHESGDTYLNAATGKYMTFRTGNVDKMRLLSNGNFGIGTNAPVAKLQVVGGAIMPSAGNNSTSGIMFPENAGGGSGDKGWIRYYARSGEEMTLELGIANDTTDHIALVPSGNVGIGTNNPTKAKLVINGSAHNTFPSGYYYMSRTTCKSGSTGTQRNYSIWASNWIACQEFNAYSDARIKNVMGTSDGARDLDTVNRLQVTDYTYIDVVQNGDQPHKKLIAQEVRSIYPSAVHASADFVPNIYTMSAAIAHDGDKTLAITLKKDHGLAIGDTVRLMDGEEIRDLEVLDVPHGKRFMVESDTAPEKVFVYGSLVDDFLTIDYDAIAMLNVSATQELARRCADQEARIEKLEGEVAWLKKT
;
A
#
# COMPACT_ATOMS: atom_id res chain seq x y z
N MET A 1 38.69 -62.02 43.72
CA MET A 1 39.45 -61.91 44.99
C MET A 1 38.82 -62.83 46.05
N ASN A 2 39.56 -63.82 46.59
CA ASN A 2 39.02 -64.71 47.64
C ASN A 2 39.41 -64.18 49.03
N ILE A 3 38.43 -63.69 49.79
CA ILE A 3 38.64 -63.23 51.16
C ILE A 3 38.68 -64.47 52.05
N THR A 4 39.86 -64.80 52.55
CA THR A 4 40.16 -66.04 53.28
C THR A 4 40.17 -65.86 54.79
N THR A 5 40.23 -64.62 55.29
CA THR A 5 39.98 -64.34 56.71
C THR A 5 38.61 -64.90 57.04
N LYS A 6 38.54 -65.70 58.10
CA LYS A 6 37.25 -66.23 58.53
C LYS A 6 36.33 -65.03 58.68
N ASN A 7 35.19 -65.10 58.02
CA ASN A 7 34.19 -64.08 58.23
C ASN A 7 33.92 -63.98 59.74
N ARG A 8 33.50 -62.81 60.20
CA ARG A 8 33.36 -62.57 61.65
C ARG A 8 32.56 -63.65 62.37
N THR A 9 31.60 -64.28 61.69
CA THR A 9 30.79 -65.39 62.20
C THR A 9 31.65 -66.61 62.58
N ALA A 10 32.52 -67.06 61.69
CA ALA A 10 33.39 -68.20 61.94
C ALA A 10 34.51 -67.91 62.94
N LEU A 11 35.02 -66.67 63.01
CA LEU A 11 36.04 -66.29 63.99
C LEU A 11 35.55 -66.41 65.43
N LYS A 12 34.34 -65.93 65.68
CA LYS A 12 33.75 -65.90 67.02
C LYS A 12 33.73 -67.25 67.71
N ALA A 13 33.60 -68.36 66.98
CA ALA A 13 33.48 -69.71 67.53
C ALA A 13 34.68 -70.17 68.38
N TYR A 14 35.85 -69.55 68.18
CA TYR A 14 37.07 -69.95 68.87
C TYR A 14 37.37 -69.14 70.14
N PHE A 15 36.75 -67.97 70.29
CA PHE A 15 36.92 -67.12 71.47
C PHE A 15 35.89 -67.43 72.54
N VAL A 16 35.85 -68.69 72.99
CA VAL A 16 34.82 -69.19 73.91
C VAL A 16 35.42 -69.61 75.25
N LYS A 17 34.64 -69.40 76.32
CA LYS A 17 35.07 -69.51 77.73
C LYS A 17 35.74 -70.86 78.04
N ASN A 18 36.85 -70.81 78.77
CA ASN A 18 37.76 -71.91 79.11
C ASN A 18 38.47 -72.59 77.93
N ASN A 19 38.04 -72.33 76.70
CA ASN A 19 38.89 -72.57 75.56
C ASN A 19 39.77 -71.34 75.40
N ILE A 20 41.04 -71.56 75.10
CA ILE A 20 41.97 -70.46 74.92
C ILE A 20 41.96 -70.18 73.43
N PRO A 21 41.20 -69.16 72.95
CA PRO A 21 41.32 -68.73 71.58
C PRO A 21 42.77 -68.52 71.27
N THR A 22 43.14 -69.06 70.13
CA THR A 22 44.52 -69.05 69.73
C THR A 22 44.88 -67.65 69.26
N GLU A 23 46.18 -67.34 69.33
CA GLU A 23 46.77 -66.17 68.69
C GLU A 23 46.30 -66.03 67.23
N SER A 24 46.14 -67.16 66.54
CA SER A 24 45.62 -67.20 65.17
C SER A 24 44.20 -66.65 65.05
N ASN A 25 43.34 -66.82 66.04
CA ASN A 25 41.99 -66.27 65.94
C ASN A 25 41.99 -64.76 66.13
N PHE A 26 42.84 -64.22 67.03
CA PHE A 26 42.94 -62.77 67.26
C PHE A 26 43.51 -62.05 66.05
N ALA A 27 44.57 -62.61 65.45
CA ALA A 27 45.13 -62.11 64.20
C ALA A 27 44.04 -61.98 63.12
N GLU A 28 43.27 -63.05 62.88
CA GLU A 28 42.25 -63.04 61.83
C GLU A 28 41.10 -62.02 62.05
N LEU A 29 40.78 -61.62 63.29
CA LEU A 29 39.74 -60.61 63.56
C LEU A 29 40.22 -59.18 63.29
N ILE A 30 41.48 -58.89 63.64
CA ILE A 30 42.12 -57.60 63.42
C ILE A 30 42.28 -57.37 61.92
N ASP A 31 42.76 -58.39 61.20
CA ASP A 31 43.00 -58.31 59.76
C ASP A 31 41.69 -58.23 58.94
N GLY A 32 40.52 -58.35 59.58
CA GLY A 32 39.20 -58.34 58.92
C GLY A 32 38.41 -57.02 58.99
N MET A 33 38.95 -55.93 59.55
CA MET A 33 38.25 -54.63 59.63
C MET A 33 38.99 -53.54 58.85
N LEU A 34 38.26 -52.66 58.15
CA LEU A 34 38.87 -51.52 57.45
C LEU A 34 39.35 -50.45 58.45
N ASN A 35 40.65 -50.15 58.41
CA ASN A 35 41.34 -49.16 59.20
C ASN A 35 41.62 -47.91 58.33
N LEU A 36 41.18 -46.74 58.79
CA LEU A 36 41.29 -45.48 58.04
C LEU A 36 42.74 -45.17 57.62
N ALA A 37 43.71 -45.29 58.53
CA ALA A 37 45.09 -44.95 58.20
C ALA A 37 45.75 -46.03 57.35
N GLU A 38 45.55 -47.30 57.71
CA GLU A 38 46.25 -48.41 57.08
C GLU A 38 45.67 -48.78 55.70
N ASP A 39 44.40 -48.48 55.44
CA ASP A 39 43.73 -48.74 54.15
C ASP A 39 43.66 -47.52 53.21
N GLY A 40 44.39 -46.44 53.52
CA GLY A 40 44.48 -45.25 52.66
C GLY A 40 43.21 -44.38 52.60
N LEU A 41 42.39 -44.41 53.66
CA LEU A 41 41.13 -43.67 53.79
C LEU A 41 41.19 -42.63 54.91
N ALA A 42 41.13 -41.34 54.58
CA ALA A 42 41.04 -40.29 55.60
C ALA A 42 39.66 -39.63 55.60
N LYS A 43 39.05 -39.46 56.78
CA LYS A 43 37.84 -38.62 56.95
C LYS A 43 38.08 -37.52 58.00
N PRO A 44 38.91 -36.51 57.69
CA PRO A 44 39.11 -35.37 58.59
C PRO A 44 37.79 -34.62 58.85
N ALA A 45 37.64 -34.05 60.04
CA ALA A 45 36.44 -33.30 60.39
C ALA A 45 36.19 -32.16 59.39
N GLY A 46 34.99 -32.14 58.78
CA GLY A 46 34.62 -31.15 57.77
C GLY A 46 35.16 -31.40 56.35
N SER A 47 35.96 -32.44 56.11
CA SER A 47 36.47 -32.79 54.78
C SER A 47 35.71 -33.97 54.16
N PRO A 48 35.61 -34.04 52.83
CA PRO A 48 35.11 -35.24 52.17
C PRO A 48 36.03 -36.42 52.50
N LEU A 49 35.49 -37.62 52.33
CA LEU A 49 36.31 -38.83 52.38
C LEU A 49 37.42 -38.69 51.33
N SER A 50 38.67 -38.75 51.78
CA SER A 50 39.85 -38.69 50.94
C SER A 50 40.36 -40.09 50.70
N ILE A 51 40.77 -40.33 49.46
CA ILE A 51 41.31 -41.61 49.02
C ILE A 51 42.65 -41.33 48.38
N GLU A 52 43.68 -42.00 48.88
CA GLU A 52 45.01 -41.94 48.29
C GLU A 52 45.14 -42.97 47.16
N ALA A 53 45.75 -42.55 46.05
CA ALA A 53 45.97 -43.42 44.90
C ALA A 53 47.14 -44.39 45.16
N SER A 54 46.93 -45.69 44.94
CA SER A 54 47.93 -46.75 45.14
C SER A 54 48.72 -47.10 43.85
N GLY A 55 50.00 -47.52 43.97
CA GLY A 55 50.87 -48.00 42.86
C GLY A 55 52.41 -47.82 43.02
N ASP A 56 53.20 -48.64 42.30
CA ASP A 56 54.65 -48.96 42.47
C ASP A 56 55.69 -47.87 42.09
N GLY A 57 55.54 -46.67 42.66
CA GLY A 57 56.52 -45.57 42.53
C GLY A 57 56.11 -44.43 41.59
N ASP A 58 56.97 -43.42 41.45
CA ASP A 58 56.64 -42.16 40.76
C ASP A 58 56.49 -42.31 39.24
N THR A 59 57.07 -43.36 38.65
CA THR A 59 57.11 -43.55 37.20
C THR A 59 55.94 -44.41 36.66
N SER A 60 55.19 -45.10 37.52
CA SER A 60 54.15 -46.05 37.11
C SER A 60 52.71 -45.52 37.23
N GLN A 61 51.72 -46.37 36.90
CA GLN A 61 50.31 -46.05 37.05
C GLN A 61 49.92 -45.77 38.51
N LYS A 62 49.01 -44.81 38.73
CA LYS A 62 48.39 -44.54 40.04
C LYS A 62 46.88 -44.79 39.97
N LYS A 63 46.43 -45.94 40.46
CA LYS A 63 45.01 -46.33 40.52
C LYS A 63 44.40 -45.81 41.81
N VAL A 64 43.15 -45.36 41.77
CA VAL A 64 42.46 -44.78 42.94
C VAL A 64 41.33 -45.69 43.40
N LEU A 65 40.46 -46.09 42.46
CA LEU A 65 39.34 -46.99 42.73
C LEU A 65 39.19 -47.99 41.58
N ASN A 66 38.84 -49.22 41.94
CA ASN A 66 38.50 -50.31 41.02
C ASN A 66 37.02 -50.65 41.20
N PHE A 67 36.34 -50.89 40.08
CA PHE A 67 34.92 -51.23 40.08
C PHE A 67 34.73 -52.62 39.49
N TYR A 68 34.14 -53.52 40.27
CA TYR A 68 33.88 -54.90 39.86
C TYR A 68 32.37 -55.11 39.68
N GLY A 69 31.98 -55.83 38.64
CA GLY A 69 30.63 -56.41 38.57
C GLY A 69 30.41 -57.44 39.68
N LYS A 70 31.42 -58.25 40.03
CA LYS A 70 31.38 -59.24 41.12
C LYS A 70 32.76 -59.46 41.73
N PHE A 71 32.88 -59.54 43.06
CA PHE A 71 34.18 -59.72 43.74
C PHE A 71 34.86 -61.07 43.53
N GLY A 72 34.13 -62.06 43.00
CA GLY A 72 34.71 -63.33 42.56
C GLY A 72 35.53 -63.20 41.28
N ASP A 73 35.34 -62.14 40.49
CA ASP A 73 36.00 -61.94 39.21
C ASP A 73 37.47 -61.56 39.39
N PRO A 74 38.33 -61.92 38.43
CA PRO A 74 39.76 -61.67 38.54
C PRO A 74 40.13 -60.19 38.35
N ASP A 75 39.35 -59.45 37.55
CA ASP A 75 39.66 -58.08 37.13
C ASP A 75 38.45 -57.13 37.27
N PRO A 76 38.67 -55.82 37.50
CA PRO A 76 37.59 -54.83 37.54
C PRO A 76 37.09 -54.45 36.13
N ASP A 77 35.82 -54.06 35.99
CA ASP A 77 35.27 -53.57 34.72
C ASP A 77 35.79 -52.16 34.38
N TRP A 78 35.94 -51.31 35.40
CA TRP A 78 36.42 -49.93 35.25
C TRP A 78 37.44 -49.57 36.32
N VAL A 79 38.37 -48.70 35.94
CA VAL A 79 39.45 -48.22 36.79
C VAL A 79 39.55 -46.70 36.70
N LEU A 80 39.60 -46.05 37.85
CA LEU A 80 39.94 -44.63 37.95
C LEU A 80 41.42 -44.46 38.28
N SER A 81 42.10 -43.58 37.54
CA SER A 81 43.52 -43.32 37.72
C SER A 81 43.91 -41.85 37.53
N LEU A 82 44.92 -41.39 38.27
CA LEU A 82 45.49 -40.03 38.18
C LEU A 82 46.77 -39.96 37.35
N LYS A 83 47.24 -41.13 36.97
CA LYS A 83 48.37 -41.31 36.08
C LYS A 83 48.11 -42.59 35.28
N PRO A 84 47.11 -42.64 34.39
CA PRO A 84 46.90 -43.82 33.57
C PRO A 84 48.18 -44.16 32.82
N ARG A 85 48.38 -45.46 32.55
CA ARG A 85 49.42 -45.86 31.62
C ARG A 85 49.04 -45.36 30.23
N SER A 86 49.99 -44.75 29.54
CA SER A 86 49.85 -44.54 28.11
C SER A 86 50.06 -45.84 27.34
N ASP A 87 50.84 -46.77 27.90
CA ASP A 87 51.01 -48.14 27.41
C ASP A 87 50.76 -49.15 28.55
N PRO A 88 49.71 -49.97 28.43
CA PRO A 88 49.30 -50.88 29.49
C PRO A 88 50.36 -51.95 29.83
N ASP A 89 51.21 -52.34 28.87
CA ASP A 89 52.22 -53.39 29.01
C ASP A 89 53.59 -52.86 29.48
N VAL A 90 53.81 -51.55 29.39
CA VAL A 90 55.02 -50.89 29.90
C VAL A 90 54.73 -50.19 31.22
N ALA A 91 55.25 -50.74 32.31
CA ALA A 91 54.89 -50.29 33.66
C ALA A 91 55.19 -48.81 33.95
N THR A 92 56.20 -48.24 33.29
CA THR A 92 56.70 -46.87 33.51
C THR A 92 56.08 -45.81 32.59
N SER A 93 55.06 -46.17 31.81
CA SER A 93 54.43 -45.31 30.79
C SER A 93 53.39 -44.33 31.35
N GLY A 94 53.41 -44.01 32.63
CA GLY A 94 52.34 -43.24 33.28
C GLY A 94 52.28 -41.77 32.83
N LYS A 95 51.10 -41.28 32.43
CA LYS A 95 50.88 -39.87 32.07
C LYS A 95 50.00 -39.17 33.09
N ALA A 96 50.48 -38.07 33.66
CA ALA A 96 49.78 -37.36 34.72
C ALA A 96 48.49 -36.69 34.19
N GLY A 97 47.37 -37.07 34.75
CA GLY A 97 46.06 -36.60 34.34
C GLY A 97 44.97 -37.54 34.81
N PHE A 98 43.75 -37.02 34.85
CA PHE A 98 42.61 -37.80 35.30
C PHE A 98 42.17 -38.75 34.19
N SER A 99 41.87 -40.00 34.53
CA SER A 99 41.53 -41.02 33.56
C SER A 99 40.46 -41.99 34.04
N ILE A 100 39.54 -42.29 33.12
CA ILE A 100 38.63 -43.43 33.20
C ILE A 100 39.14 -44.48 32.23
N GLY A 101 39.36 -45.70 32.70
CA GLY A 101 39.91 -46.78 31.89
C GLY A 101 39.34 -48.15 32.22
N ASN A 102 39.76 -49.16 31.48
CA ASN A 102 39.40 -50.55 31.74
C ASN A 102 40.43 -51.26 32.65
N SER A 103 40.13 -52.50 33.05
CA SER A 103 41.02 -53.37 33.85
C SER A 103 42.42 -53.54 33.27
N ALA A 104 42.51 -53.64 31.95
CA ALA A 104 43.77 -53.77 31.23
C ALA A 104 44.64 -52.50 31.28
N GLY A 105 44.14 -51.39 31.82
CA GLY A 105 44.91 -50.15 32.01
C GLY A 105 44.79 -49.13 30.88
N HIS A 106 43.90 -49.36 29.90
CA HIS A 106 43.64 -48.43 28.79
C HIS A 106 42.65 -47.35 29.22
N SER A 107 42.92 -46.09 28.87
CA SER A 107 41.98 -44.99 29.09
C SER A 107 40.92 -44.87 27.98
N ARG A 108 39.70 -44.52 28.37
CA ARG A 108 38.54 -44.18 27.52
C ARG A 108 38.16 -42.71 27.56
N LEU A 109 38.59 -42.00 28.60
CA LEU A 109 38.48 -40.55 28.72
C LEU A 109 39.63 -40.08 29.60
N PHE A 110 40.26 -38.98 29.19
CA PHE A 110 41.38 -38.39 29.88
C PHE A 110 41.36 -36.88 29.82
N ILE A 111 41.93 -36.28 30.86
CA ILE A 111 42.21 -34.85 30.92
C ILE A 111 43.66 -34.66 31.33
N ASP A 112 44.41 -33.96 30.48
CA ASP A 112 45.81 -33.67 30.72
C ASP A 112 45.95 -32.68 31.87
N LYS A 113 46.76 -33.04 32.88
CA LYS A 113 46.90 -32.24 34.09
C LYS A 113 47.48 -30.84 33.84
N THR A 114 48.30 -30.67 32.80
CA THR A 114 49.08 -29.45 32.58
C THR A 114 48.39 -28.50 31.61
N SER A 115 47.91 -29.03 30.47
CA SER A 115 47.28 -28.24 29.41
C SER A 115 45.77 -28.10 29.58
N GLY A 116 45.14 -28.99 30.37
CA GLY A 116 43.69 -29.08 30.52
C GLY A 116 42.97 -29.55 29.26
N ASN A 117 43.70 -29.99 28.25
CA ASN A 117 43.15 -30.58 27.04
C ASN A 117 42.37 -31.85 27.40
N VAL A 118 41.31 -32.13 26.64
CA VAL A 118 40.41 -33.27 26.89
C VAL A 118 40.56 -34.28 25.78
N GLY A 119 40.76 -35.53 26.15
CA GLY A 119 40.95 -36.66 25.27
C GLY A 119 39.86 -37.70 25.53
N ILE A 120 38.88 -37.84 24.65
CA ILE A 120 38.07 -39.07 24.65
C ILE A 120 38.95 -40.14 24.02
N GLY A 121 39.06 -41.31 24.62
CA GLY A 121 39.88 -42.45 24.17
C GLY A 121 41.40 -42.23 24.03
N THR A 122 41.96 -41.10 24.47
CA THR A 122 43.40 -40.78 24.40
C THR A 122 43.86 -40.12 25.70
N VAL A 123 45.08 -40.41 26.17
CA VAL A 123 45.63 -39.83 27.41
C VAL A 123 46.60 -38.68 27.23
N SER A 124 46.62 -38.04 26.08
CA SER A 124 47.50 -36.89 25.84
C SER A 124 46.89 -35.93 24.83
N PRO A 125 45.72 -35.35 25.12
CA PRO A 125 45.02 -34.45 24.22
C PRO A 125 45.84 -33.17 23.96
N GLY A 126 45.95 -32.79 22.70
CA GLY A 126 46.82 -31.71 22.24
C GLY A 126 46.11 -30.37 22.02
N VAL A 127 44.80 -30.41 21.81
CA VAL A 127 43.93 -29.23 21.70
C VAL A 127 42.83 -29.32 22.75
N LYS A 128 42.06 -28.25 22.87
CA LYS A 128 41.02 -28.14 23.91
C LYS A 128 40.10 -29.36 23.97
N LEU A 129 39.76 -29.92 22.81
CA LEU A 129 38.97 -31.12 22.72
C LEU A 129 39.51 -32.03 21.62
N GLU A 130 39.85 -33.24 22.01
CA GLU A 130 40.31 -34.32 21.15
C GLU A 130 39.42 -35.53 21.43
N VAL A 131 38.66 -35.96 20.43
CA VAL A 131 37.80 -37.13 20.55
C VAL A 131 38.44 -38.28 19.78
N ASN A 132 38.96 -39.29 20.47
CA ASN A 132 39.41 -40.56 19.89
C ASN A 132 38.20 -41.49 19.71
N GLY A 133 37.34 -41.13 18.76
CA GLY A 133 36.12 -41.86 18.39
C GLY A 133 35.27 -41.08 17.38
N ASP A 134 34.29 -41.75 16.76
CA ASP A 134 33.36 -41.08 15.86
C ASP A 134 32.61 -39.97 16.59
N ILE A 135 32.76 -38.76 16.09
CA ILE A 135 31.62 -37.87 16.02
C ILE A 135 30.88 -38.34 14.78
N ARG A 136 29.70 -38.94 14.92
CA ARG A 136 28.90 -39.28 13.75
C ARG A 136 28.45 -37.96 13.10
N SER A 137 29.24 -37.56 12.09
CA SER A 137 29.34 -36.22 11.51
C SER A 137 29.34 -36.24 9.97
N GLY A 138 28.72 -37.26 9.35
CA GLY A 138 28.32 -37.29 7.93
C GLY A 138 29.28 -36.64 6.92
N ASN A 139 28.78 -35.70 6.13
CA ASN A 139 29.56 -34.91 5.15
C ASN A 139 29.78 -33.46 5.60
N ALA A 140 29.76 -33.20 6.90
CA ALA A 140 29.91 -31.86 7.45
C ALA A 140 31.38 -31.43 7.48
N LEU A 141 31.64 -30.19 7.08
CA LEU A 141 32.92 -29.50 7.26
C LEU A 141 32.68 -28.32 8.19
N ILE A 142 33.40 -28.26 9.32
CA ILE A 142 33.49 -27.11 10.23
C ILE A 142 34.92 -26.57 10.10
N SER A 143 35.10 -25.41 9.45
CA SER A 143 36.43 -24.86 9.16
C SER A 143 36.38 -23.35 8.93
N ASP A 144 37.50 -22.68 9.16
CA ASP A 144 37.76 -21.29 8.81
C ASP A 144 38.29 -21.10 7.36
N ASN A 145 38.67 -22.16 6.66
CA ASN A 145 39.25 -22.15 5.31
C ASN A 145 38.21 -22.56 4.23
N PRO A 146 38.17 -21.95 3.01
CA PRO A 146 39.07 -20.95 2.41
C PRO A 146 38.70 -19.49 2.67
N HIS A 147 37.96 -19.25 3.74
CA HIS A 147 37.41 -17.93 4.05
C HIS A 147 38.38 -17.09 4.89
N GLY A 148 39.33 -17.73 5.56
CA GLY A 148 40.38 -17.12 6.40
C GLY A 148 40.05 -17.27 7.89
N VAL A 149 41.06 -17.14 8.76
CA VAL A 149 40.95 -17.32 10.23
C VAL A 149 39.90 -16.42 10.90
N ALA A 150 39.55 -15.33 10.23
CA ALA A 150 38.45 -14.45 10.60
C ALA A 150 37.08 -15.12 10.43
N HIS A 151 36.98 -16.34 9.90
CA HIS A 151 35.70 -16.95 9.61
C HIS A 151 35.48 -18.28 10.30
N ALA A 152 34.22 -18.57 10.60
CA ALA A 152 33.75 -19.92 10.90
C ALA A 152 32.79 -20.35 9.80
N ALA A 153 32.98 -21.55 9.26
CA ALA A 153 32.14 -22.09 8.19
C ALA A 153 31.55 -23.44 8.57
N PHE A 154 30.36 -23.70 8.04
CA PHE A 154 29.75 -25.01 7.96
C PHE A 154 29.37 -25.31 6.51
N SER A 155 29.79 -26.45 5.99
CA SER A 155 29.47 -26.81 4.62
C SER A 155 29.37 -28.31 4.42
N HIS A 156 28.77 -28.72 3.30
CA HIS A 156 29.08 -30.03 2.76
C HIS A 156 30.56 -30.03 2.40
N LYS A 157 31.29 -31.08 2.75
CA LYS A 157 32.75 -31.17 2.50
C LYS A 157 33.15 -30.88 1.04
N ASP A 158 32.31 -31.24 0.08
CA ASP A 158 32.55 -31.01 -1.36
C ASP A 158 32.17 -29.59 -1.83
N GLN A 159 31.73 -28.75 -0.91
CA GLN A 159 31.34 -27.35 -1.10
C GLN A 159 32.08 -26.50 -0.07
N GLY A 160 33.34 -26.76 0.26
CA GLY A 160 34.16 -25.91 1.13
C GLY A 160 35.15 -25.08 0.31
N THR A 161 34.66 -24.17 -0.54
CA THR A 161 35.44 -23.37 -1.51
C THR A 161 35.14 -21.87 -1.32
N SER A 162 35.94 -20.97 -1.90
CA SER A 162 35.69 -19.52 -1.77
C SER A 162 34.32 -19.10 -2.33
N THR A 163 33.77 -19.87 -3.27
CA THR A 163 32.49 -19.60 -3.94
C THR A 163 31.40 -20.63 -3.64
N GLY A 164 31.69 -21.68 -2.87
CA GLY A 164 30.76 -22.74 -2.52
C GLY A 164 30.95 -23.09 -1.06
N TYR A 165 29.89 -22.97 -0.27
CA TYR A 165 29.77 -23.24 1.17
C TYR A 165 28.29 -23.15 1.51
N ALA A 166 27.86 -23.74 2.63
CA ALA A 166 26.46 -23.66 3.03
C ALA A 166 26.22 -22.46 3.96
N LEU A 167 27.09 -22.30 4.95
CA LEU A 167 27.06 -21.24 5.94
C LEU A 167 28.49 -20.77 6.20
N LEU A 168 28.66 -19.45 6.24
CA LEU A 168 29.92 -18.80 6.58
C LEU A 168 29.63 -17.59 7.44
N GLN A 169 30.46 -17.33 8.43
CA GLN A 169 30.38 -16.13 9.26
C GLN A 169 31.77 -15.50 9.40
N HIS A 170 31.88 -14.20 9.16
CA HIS A 170 33.10 -13.42 9.43
C HIS A 170 33.17 -13.02 10.92
N GLU A 171 34.35 -12.70 11.44
CA GLU A 171 34.59 -12.29 12.83
C GLU A 171 33.91 -10.95 13.16
N SER A 172 33.52 -10.19 12.13
CA SER A 172 32.67 -8.99 12.20
C SER A 172 31.18 -9.29 12.43
N GLY A 173 30.74 -10.53 12.19
CA GLY A 173 29.34 -10.97 12.33
C GLY A 173 28.57 -11.16 11.01
N ASP A 174 29.16 -10.77 9.87
CA ASP A 174 28.52 -10.95 8.57
C ASP A 174 28.29 -12.43 8.27
N THR A 175 27.04 -12.78 7.97
CA THR A 175 26.62 -14.17 7.75
C THR A 175 26.21 -14.39 6.30
N TYR A 176 26.76 -15.43 5.70
CA TYR A 176 26.55 -15.76 4.31
C TYR A 176 25.92 -17.14 4.21
N LEU A 177 24.74 -17.21 3.59
CA LEU A 177 24.16 -18.44 3.07
C LEU A 177 24.50 -18.52 1.59
N ASN A 178 25.04 -19.67 1.16
CA ASN A 178 25.55 -19.77 -0.20
C ASN A 178 25.21 -21.12 -0.87
N ALA A 179 25.27 -21.11 -2.19
CA ALA A 179 25.33 -22.29 -3.04
C ALA A 179 26.37 -22.03 -4.13
N ALA A 180 27.10 -23.07 -4.54
CA ALA A 180 28.09 -22.94 -5.59
C ALA A 180 27.51 -22.40 -6.91
N THR A 181 28.37 -21.81 -7.74
CA THR A 181 28.00 -21.29 -9.06
C THR A 181 27.21 -22.31 -9.87
N GLY A 182 26.11 -21.88 -10.47
CA GLY A 182 25.21 -22.75 -11.25
C GLY A 182 24.28 -23.63 -10.40
N LYS A 183 24.35 -23.55 -9.07
CA LYS A 183 23.43 -24.21 -8.14
C LYS A 183 22.41 -23.22 -7.58
N TYR A 184 21.35 -23.75 -7.00
CA TYR A 184 20.28 -22.99 -6.38
C TYR A 184 20.35 -23.14 -4.86
N MET A 185 19.80 -22.16 -4.15
CA MET A 185 19.48 -22.27 -2.72
C MET A 185 17.98 -22.47 -2.55
N THR A 186 17.58 -23.27 -1.57
CA THR A 186 16.17 -23.58 -1.33
C THR A 186 15.83 -23.58 0.15
N PHE A 187 14.64 -23.09 0.45
CA PHE A 187 13.99 -23.22 1.75
C PHE A 187 12.88 -24.25 1.61
N ARG A 188 12.94 -25.33 2.41
CA ARG A 188 12.10 -26.53 2.22
C ARG A 188 11.36 -26.89 3.50
N THR A 189 10.11 -27.33 3.37
CA THR A 189 9.32 -27.95 4.46
C THR A 189 8.84 -29.30 3.98
N GLY A 190 9.03 -30.37 4.76
CA GLY A 190 8.63 -31.72 4.37
C GLY A 190 9.30 -32.22 3.09
N ASN A 191 10.57 -31.84 2.85
CA ASN A 191 11.32 -32.15 1.62
C ASN A 191 10.68 -31.56 0.34
N VAL A 192 9.92 -30.47 0.45
CA VAL A 192 9.33 -29.72 -0.69
C VAL A 192 9.81 -28.27 -0.66
N ASP A 193 10.29 -27.77 -1.81
CA ASP A 193 10.72 -26.39 -1.98
C ASP A 193 9.55 -25.42 -1.79
N LYS A 194 9.71 -24.46 -0.89
CA LYS A 194 8.77 -23.35 -0.67
C LYS A 194 9.31 -22.04 -1.21
N MET A 195 10.63 -21.87 -1.14
CA MET A 195 11.34 -20.76 -1.77
C MET A 195 12.61 -21.29 -2.46
N ARG A 196 12.97 -20.69 -3.59
CA ARG A 196 14.15 -21.08 -4.36
C ARG A 196 14.83 -19.86 -4.98
N LEU A 197 16.13 -19.70 -4.75
CA LEU A 197 16.99 -18.77 -5.47
C LEU A 197 17.78 -19.53 -6.54
N LEU A 198 17.54 -19.23 -7.82
CA LEU A 198 18.29 -19.78 -8.95
C LEU A 198 19.66 -19.12 -9.09
N SER A 199 20.59 -19.79 -9.77
CA SER A 199 21.94 -19.28 -10.04
C SER A 199 21.97 -18.02 -10.91
N ASN A 200 20.89 -17.69 -11.63
CA ASN A 200 20.74 -16.44 -12.40
C ASN A 200 20.17 -15.27 -11.54
N GLY A 201 20.00 -15.49 -10.23
CA GLY A 201 19.50 -14.52 -9.28
C GLY A 201 17.97 -14.37 -9.24
N ASN A 202 17.22 -15.27 -9.88
CA ASN A 202 15.76 -15.27 -9.80
C ASN A 202 15.30 -15.96 -8.51
N PHE A 203 14.54 -15.25 -7.68
CA PHE A 203 13.97 -15.75 -6.45
C PHE A 203 12.49 -16.09 -6.62
N GLY A 204 12.14 -17.35 -6.36
CA GLY A 204 10.79 -17.89 -6.45
C GLY A 204 10.22 -18.20 -5.07
N ILE A 205 8.96 -17.82 -4.83
CA ILE A 205 8.13 -18.30 -3.72
C ILE A 205 6.99 -19.12 -4.31
N GLY A 206 6.81 -20.35 -3.87
CA GLY A 206 5.79 -21.27 -4.41
C GLY A 206 6.08 -21.78 -5.84
N THR A 207 7.24 -21.49 -6.40
CA THR A 207 7.71 -21.99 -7.71
C THR A 207 9.17 -22.42 -7.64
N ASN A 208 9.53 -23.47 -8.38
CA ASN A 208 10.90 -23.99 -8.48
C ASN A 208 11.63 -23.54 -9.77
N ALA A 209 10.96 -22.77 -10.63
CA ALA A 209 11.48 -22.27 -11.90
C ALA A 209 11.05 -20.79 -12.12
N PRO A 210 11.51 -19.85 -11.28
CA PRO A 210 11.16 -18.44 -11.43
C PRO A 210 11.73 -17.83 -12.72
N VAL A 211 10.87 -17.17 -13.51
CA VAL A 211 11.22 -16.49 -14.79
C VAL A 211 11.51 -14.99 -14.63
N ALA A 212 11.26 -14.44 -13.45
CA ALA A 212 11.55 -13.06 -13.07
C ALA A 212 12.44 -13.00 -11.83
N LYS A 213 13.06 -11.83 -11.57
CA LYS A 213 13.96 -11.63 -10.41
C LYS A 213 13.29 -11.93 -9.08
N LEU A 214 12.01 -11.59 -8.95
CA LEU A 214 11.13 -12.04 -7.88
C LEU A 214 9.86 -12.60 -8.54
N GLN A 215 9.50 -13.84 -8.23
CA GLN A 215 8.24 -14.44 -8.66
C GLN A 215 7.56 -15.13 -7.48
N VAL A 216 6.31 -14.74 -7.21
CA VAL A 216 5.45 -15.40 -6.22
C VAL A 216 4.35 -16.16 -6.99
N VAL A 217 4.22 -17.46 -6.74
CA VAL A 217 3.21 -18.34 -7.35
C VAL A 217 2.36 -18.96 -6.25
N GLY A 218 1.05 -19.03 -6.47
CA GLY A 218 0.12 -19.65 -5.51
C GLY A 218 -0.17 -18.81 -4.26
N GLY A 219 0.08 -17.50 -4.31
CA GLY A 219 -0.21 -16.57 -3.22
C GLY A 219 -0.07 -15.09 -3.63
N ALA A 220 -0.55 -14.18 -2.79
CA ALA A 220 -0.45 -12.73 -2.99
C ALA A 220 0.84 -12.16 -2.36
N ILE A 221 1.35 -11.07 -2.94
CA ILE A 221 2.25 -10.16 -2.23
C ILE A 221 1.34 -9.26 -1.39
N MET A 222 1.58 -9.19 -0.08
CA MET A 222 0.82 -8.35 0.86
C MET A 222 1.72 -7.20 1.34
N PRO A 223 1.73 -6.05 0.64
CA PRO A 223 2.45 -4.88 1.11
C PRO A 223 1.85 -4.36 2.42
N SER A 224 2.67 -3.71 3.24
CA SER A 224 2.21 -2.99 4.43
C SER A 224 1.18 -1.93 4.05
N ALA A 225 0.08 -1.86 4.79
CA ALA A 225 -0.86 -0.75 4.67
C ALA A 225 -0.24 0.54 5.26
N GLY A 226 -0.67 1.69 4.74
CA GLY A 226 -0.26 3.00 5.25
C GLY A 226 0.07 4.03 4.17
N ASN A 227 0.15 5.29 4.60
CA ASN A 227 0.44 6.44 3.75
C ASN A 227 1.86 6.98 4.02
N ASN A 228 2.87 6.12 3.88
CA ASN A 228 4.26 6.51 4.12
C ASN A 228 5.20 5.79 3.13
N SER A 229 6.49 6.11 3.17
CA SER A 229 7.51 5.58 2.24
C SER A 229 7.87 4.10 2.45
N THR A 230 7.33 3.45 3.47
CA THR A 230 7.55 2.03 3.77
C THR A 230 6.26 1.22 3.70
N SER A 231 5.17 1.83 3.24
CA SER A 231 3.86 1.21 3.05
C SER A 231 3.52 1.14 1.55
N GLY A 232 3.03 -0.02 1.11
CA GLY A 232 2.65 -0.27 -0.28
C GLY A 232 3.77 -0.87 -1.14
N ILE A 233 3.53 -0.89 -2.46
CA ILE A 233 4.57 -1.17 -3.45
C ILE A 233 5.20 0.16 -3.80
N MET A 234 6.46 0.32 -3.40
CA MET A 234 7.23 1.53 -3.62
C MET A 234 8.12 1.33 -4.84
N PHE A 235 8.08 2.30 -5.76
CA PHE A 235 9.07 2.41 -6.80
C PHE A 235 10.29 3.17 -6.27
N PRO A 236 11.51 2.92 -6.79
CA PRO A 236 12.72 3.59 -6.30
C PRO A 236 12.54 5.11 -6.32
N GLU A 237 12.85 5.75 -5.17
CA GLU A 237 12.83 7.21 -5.09
C GLU A 237 13.91 7.78 -6.00
N ASN A 238 13.60 8.88 -6.69
CA ASN A 238 14.57 9.58 -7.53
C ASN A 238 15.24 8.65 -8.57
N ALA A 239 14.49 7.72 -9.18
CA ALA A 239 15.02 6.79 -10.19
C ALA A 239 15.64 7.50 -11.41
N GLY A 240 15.23 8.76 -11.65
CA GLY A 240 15.83 9.68 -12.63
C GLY A 240 16.84 10.69 -12.05
N GLY A 241 17.16 10.66 -10.75
CA GLY A 241 17.90 11.68 -10.01
C GLY A 241 16.99 12.64 -9.22
N GLY A 242 17.55 13.70 -8.61
CA GLY A 242 16.76 14.72 -7.89
C GLY A 242 16.43 14.38 -6.43
N SER A 243 15.41 15.06 -5.89
CA SER A 243 14.94 14.85 -4.52
C SER A 243 13.41 14.96 -4.44
N GLY A 244 12.75 13.93 -3.94
CA GLY A 244 11.34 13.94 -3.56
C GLY A 244 10.45 13.03 -4.41
N ASP A 245 10.95 12.58 -5.57
CA ASP A 245 10.19 11.79 -6.54
C ASP A 245 9.84 10.43 -5.97
N LYS A 246 8.54 10.14 -5.94
CA LYS A 246 8.00 8.90 -5.40
C LYS A 246 6.94 8.37 -6.33
N GLY A 247 7.09 7.11 -6.72
CA GLY A 247 6.00 6.33 -7.33
C GLY A 247 5.53 5.29 -6.33
N TRP A 248 4.22 5.11 -6.22
CA TRP A 248 3.68 4.11 -5.32
C TRP A 248 2.34 3.54 -5.74
N ILE A 249 2.07 2.36 -5.19
CA ILE A 249 0.75 1.75 -5.10
C ILE A 249 0.51 1.50 -3.62
N ARG A 250 -0.34 2.32 -2.99
CA ARG A 250 -0.58 2.31 -1.54
C ARG A 250 -2.03 1.98 -1.20
N TYR A 251 -2.21 1.35 -0.04
CA TYR A 251 -3.51 1.05 0.51
C TYR A 251 -3.59 1.50 1.97
N TYR A 252 -4.45 2.48 2.27
CA TYR A 252 -4.52 3.09 3.61
C TYR A 252 -5.85 3.82 3.87
N ALA A 253 -6.21 4.01 5.14
CA ALA A 253 -7.40 4.78 5.53
C ALA A 253 -7.14 6.30 5.45
N ARG A 254 -8.01 7.07 4.79
CA ARG A 254 -8.01 8.55 4.80
C ARG A 254 -8.66 9.11 6.06
N SER A 255 -9.71 8.46 6.55
CA SER A 255 -10.38 8.78 7.81
C SER A 255 -11.14 7.54 8.29
N GLY A 256 -10.98 7.13 9.56
CA GLY A 256 -11.66 5.95 10.10
C GLY A 256 -11.43 4.68 9.26
N GLU A 257 -12.52 4.15 8.68
CA GLU A 257 -12.51 2.97 7.80
C GLU A 257 -12.45 3.32 6.29
N GLU A 258 -12.33 4.60 5.92
CA GLU A 258 -12.29 5.07 4.52
C GLU A 258 -10.97 4.70 3.84
N MET A 259 -10.87 3.47 3.35
CA MET A 259 -9.69 2.99 2.65
C MET A 259 -9.55 3.60 1.26
N THR A 260 -8.33 3.95 0.90
CA THR A 260 -7.93 4.45 -0.42
C THR A 260 -6.85 3.54 -1.00
N LEU A 261 -7.08 3.07 -2.23
CA LEU A 261 -6.03 2.55 -3.09
C LEU A 261 -5.51 3.72 -3.95
N GLU A 262 -4.29 4.15 -3.68
CA GLU A 262 -3.69 5.28 -4.35
C GLU A 262 -2.60 4.78 -5.30
N LEU A 263 -2.84 4.97 -6.61
CA LEU A 263 -1.79 4.96 -7.62
C LEU A 263 -1.26 6.38 -7.65
N GLY A 264 -0.17 6.56 -6.93
CA GLY A 264 0.36 7.86 -6.66
C GLY A 264 1.71 8.01 -7.28
N ILE A 265 1.90 9.21 -7.76
CA ILE A 265 3.16 9.76 -8.16
C ILE A 265 3.11 11.14 -7.55
N ALA A 266 4.19 11.50 -6.88
CA ALA A 266 4.27 12.83 -6.32
C ALA A 266 5.68 13.33 -6.32
N ASN A 267 5.66 14.65 -6.28
CA ASN A 267 6.66 15.65 -6.02
C ASN A 267 6.41 16.77 -7.03
N ASP A 268 5.96 16.41 -8.24
CA ASP A 268 5.89 17.32 -9.38
C ASP A 268 4.52 17.32 -10.07
N THR A 269 4.08 18.45 -10.63
CA THR A 269 2.80 18.58 -11.37
C THR A 269 2.78 17.86 -12.72
N THR A 270 3.94 17.39 -13.16
CA THR A 270 4.12 16.55 -14.35
C THR A 270 4.07 15.06 -14.04
N ASP A 271 3.94 14.70 -12.77
CA ASP A 271 3.56 13.37 -12.37
C ASP A 271 2.14 13.11 -12.89
N HIS A 272 2.03 12.25 -13.90
CA HIS A 272 0.77 11.86 -14.51
C HIS A 272 0.57 10.34 -14.48
N ILE A 273 -0.60 9.91 -14.03
CA ILE A 273 -1.01 8.52 -14.19
C ILE A 273 -1.38 8.35 -15.67
N ALA A 274 -0.47 7.81 -16.49
CA ALA A 274 -0.75 7.60 -17.91
C ALA A 274 0.07 6.46 -18.45
N LEU A 275 -0.50 5.26 -18.62
CA LEU A 275 0.39 4.14 -18.93
C LEU A 275 -0.03 3.45 -20.20
N VAL A 276 0.32 4.12 -21.31
CA VAL A 276 0.05 3.71 -22.68
C VAL A 276 1.32 3.82 -23.52
N PRO A 277 1.71 2.76 -24.27
CA PRO A 277 2.87 2.82 -25.18
C PRO A 277 2.75 3.81 -26.36
N SER A 278 1.61 4.50 -26.54
CA SER A 278 1.27 5.28 -27.74
C SER A 278 1.34 6.82 -27.58
N GLY A 279 1.81 7.36 -26.44
CA GLY A 279 2.11 8.79 -26.27
C GLY A 279 0.93 9.73 -26.01
N ASN A 280 -0.13 9.21 -25.38
CA ASN A 280 -1.25 10.03 -24.98
C ASN A 280 -1.59 9.74 -23.52
N VAL A 281 -2.19 10.72 -22.84
CA VAL A 281 -2.70 10.58 -21.48
C VAL A 281 -4.19 10.38 -21.60
N GLY A 282 -4.69 9.33 -20.97
CA GLY A 282 -6.10 9.26 -20.75
C GLY A 282 -6.41 9.20 -19.29
N ILE A 283 -7.10 10.25 -18.87
CA ILE A 283 -7.77 10.29 -17.59
C ILE A 283 -9.13 9.66 -17.88
N GLY A 284 -9.26 8.38 -17.54
CA GLY A 284 -10.34 7.52 -18.03
C GLY A 284 -10.05 6.82 -19.38
N THR A 285 -8.82 6.86 -19.92
CA THR A 285 -8.46 6.01 -21.08
C THR A 285 -6.98 5.63 -21.18
N ASN A 286 -6.74 4.42 -21.68
CA ASN A 286 -5.44 3.83 -21.91
C ASN A 286 -5.14 3.68 -23.40
N ASN A 287 -5.96 4.25 -24.28
CA ASN A 287 -5.69 4.29 -25.71
C ASN A 287 -6.09 5.67 -26.23
N PRO A 288 -5.36 6.71 -25.83
CA PRO A 288 -5.85 8.07 -25.94
C PRO A 288 -5.52 8.60 -27.35
N THR A 289 -5.90 7.86 -28.40
CA THR A 289 -5.50 8.11 -29.80
C THR A 289 -6.25 9.25 -30.47
N LYS A 290 -7.34 9.71 -29.84
CA LYS A 290 -8.23 10.75 -30.38
C LYS A 290 -7.69 12.17 -30.16
N ALA A 291 -6.88 12.36 -29.13
CA ALA A 291 -6.26 13.63 -28.75
C ALA A 291 -5.18 13.37 -27.70
N LYS A 292 -4.33 14.35 -27.40
CA LYS A 292 -3.26 14.17 -26.43
C LYS A 292 -3.73 13.89 -25.01
N LEU A 293 -4.81 14.55 -24.60
CA LEU A 293 -5.58 14.23 -23.41
C LEU A 293 -6.93 13.73 -23.88
N VAL A 294 -7.15 12.44 -23.80
CA VAL A 294 -8.49 11.91 -23.99
C VAL A 294 -9.05 11.71 -22.61
N ILE A 295 -10.05 12.52 -22.26
CA ILE A 295 -10.86 12.23 -21.09
C ILE A 295 -12.05 11.44 -21.60
N ASN A 296 -12.16 10.19 -21.18
CA ASN A 296 -13.30 9.34 -21.51
C ASN A 296 -14.03 9.05 -20.21
N GLY A 297 -15.25 9.58 -20.10
CA GLY A 297 -15.99 9.60 -18.84
C GLY A 297 -16.01 10.99 -18.22
N SER A 298 -16.62 11.07 -17.05
CA SER A 298 -17.00 12.32 -16.40
C SER A 298 -17.20 12.09 -14.92
N ALA A 299 -17.07 13.13 -14.11
CA ALA A 299 -17.64 13.11 -12.76
C ALA A 299 -19.06 13.70 -12.78
N HIS A 300 -19.86 13.32 -11.78
CA HIS A 300 -21.30 13.59 -11.71
C HIS A 300 -21.53 14.47 -10.49
N ASN A 301 -21.91 15.72 -10.70
CA ASN A 301 -22.15 16.65 -9.59
C ASN A 301 -23.57 17.18 -9.66
N THR A 302 -24.11 17.44 -8.49
CA THR A 302 -25.29 18.28 -8.30
C THR A 302 -24.78 19.70 -8.07
N PHE A 303 -25.31 20.64 -8.84
CA PHE A 303 -24.91 22.03 -8.70
C PHE A 303 -25.89 22.75 -7.78
N PRO A 304 -25.37 23.39 -6.70
CA PRO A 304 -26.19 24.19 -5.81
C PRO A 304 -26.69 25.48 -6.47
N SER A 305 -26.14 25.85 -7.62
CA SER A 305 -26.44 27.06 -8.40
C SER A 305 -26.50 26.77 -9.91
N GLY A 306 -27.13 27.66 -10.69
CA GLY A 306 -27.30 27.50 -12.14
C GLY A 306 -25.96 27.36 -12.86
N TYR A 307 -25.88 26.45 -13.83
CA TYR A 307 -24.64 26.12 -14.53
C TYR A 307 -24.87 26.02 -16.03
N TYR A 308 -23.82 26.23 -16.80
CA TYR A 308 -23.83 26.02 -18.25
C TYR A 308 -23.00 24.80 -18.59
N TYR A 309 -23.49 24.00 -19.53
CA TYR A 309 -22.75 22.85 -20.03
C TYR A 309 -22.93 22.71 -21.54
N MET A 310 -21.88 22.23 -22.19
CA MET A 310 -21.93 21.84 -23.58
C MET A 310 -22.25 20.35 -23.64
N SER A 311 -23.36 20.02 -24.31
CA SER A 311 -23.74 18.63 -24.58
C SER A 311 -23.42 18.28 -26.03
N ARG A 312 -23.45 16.98 -26.35
CA ARG A 312 -23.20 16.48 -27.71
C ARG A 312 -24.10 17.11 -28.78
N THR A 313 -25.25 17.65 -28.39
CA THR A 313 -26.26 18.17 -29.31
C THR A 313 -26.44 19.68 -29.23
N THR A 314 -26.22 20.30 -28.07
CA THR A 314 -26.44 21.74 -27.87
C THR A 314 -25.64 22.28 -26.67
N CYS A 315 -25.40 23.58 -26.64
CA CYS A 315 -25.14 24.32 -25.41
C CYS A 315 -26.45 24.40 -24.61
N LYS A 316 -26.42 24.08 -23.31
CA LYS A 316 -27.60 24.14 -22.46
C LYS A 316 -27.30 24.91 -21.19
N SER A 317 -28.27 25.71 -20.76
CA SER A 317 -28.40 26.09 -19.36
C SER A 317 -28.93 24.88 -18.58
N GLY A 318 -28.36 24.62 -17.41
CA GLY A 318 -28.79 23.59 -16.49
C GLY A 318 -29.45 24.21 -15.27
N SER A 319 -30.61 23.67 -14.90
CA SER A 319 -31.32 24.04 -13.67
C SER A 319 -30.59 23.52 -12.42
N THR A 320 -30.64 24.29 -11.35
CA THR A 320 -30.18 23.91 -10.00
C THR A 320 -30.77 22.57 -9.58
N GLY A 321 -30.01 21.79 -8.81
CA GLY A 321 -30.48 20.48 -8.36
C GLY A 321 -30.58 19.40 -9.44
N THR A 322 -30.34 19.73 -10.73
CA THR A 322 -30.27 18.72 -11.80
C THR A 322 -28.83 18.23 -11.98
N GLN A 323 -28.63 16.93 -11.77
CA GLN A 323 -27.35 16.25 -11.92
C GLN A 323 -26.85 16.20 -13.37
N ARG A 324 -25.54 16.41 -13.58
CA ARG A 324 -24.89 16.26 -14.90
C ARG A 324 -23.51 15.64 -14.84
N ASN A 325 -23.21 15.02 -15.97
CA ASN A 325 -21.91 14.48 -16.33
C ASN A 325 -21.02 15.57 -16.92
N TYR A 326 -19.85 15.79 -16.34
CA TYR A 326 -18.79 16.62 -16.90
C TYR A 326 -17.48 15.83 -17.01
N SER A 327 -16.97 15.69 -18.23
CA SER A 327 -15.64 15.14 -18.45
C SER A 327 -14.55 16.09 -17.97
N ILE A 328 -14.85 17.39 -18.02
CA ILE A 328 -13.98 18.46 -17.60
C ILE A 328 -14.84 19.36 -16.73
N TRP A 329 -14.52 19.42 -15.44
CA TRP A 329 -15.03 20.46 -14.55
C TRP A 329 -14.05 21.62 -14.58
N ALA A 330 -14.54 22.78 -14.97
CA ALA A 330 -13.80 24.03 -14.83
C ALA A 330 -14.64 24.93 -13.93
N SER A 331 -14.09 25.33 -12.78
CA SER A 331 -14.72 26.31 -11.90
C SER A 331 -14.78 27.73 -12.51
N ASN A 332 -14.23 27.92 -13.72
CA ASN A 332 -14.10 29.18 -14.45
C ASN A 332 -14.16 28.92 -15.98
N TRP A 333 -13.96 29.95 -16.80
CA TRP A 333 -14.09 29.86 -18.26
C TRP A 333 -13.06 28.93 -18.92
N ILE A 334 -13.51 28.22 -19.97
CA ILE A 334 -12.67 27.47 -20.90
C ILE A 334 -12.52 28.31 -22.18
N ALA A 335 -11.37 28.94 -22.39
CA ALA A 335 -11.08 29.66 -23.63
C ALA A 335 -10.47 28.71 -24.67
N CYS A 336 -11.03 28.67 -25.88
CA CYS A 336 -10.51 27.89 -27.01
C CYS A 336 -10.79 28.64 -28.32
N GLN A 337 -9.98 28.41 -29.36
CA GLN A 337 -10.19 29.01 -30.69
C GLN A 337 -11.47 28.48 -31.34
N GLU A 338 -11.77 27.21 -31.11
CA GLU A 338 -12.93 26.53 -31.66
C GLU A 338 -13.36 25.40 -30.72
N PHE A 339 -14.68 25.23 -30.56
CA PHE A 339 -15.27 24.08 -29.91
C PHE A 339 -16.15 23.33 -30.92
N ASN A 340 -15.70 22.15 -31.34
CA ASN A 340 -16.39 21.37 -32.36
C ASN A 340 -17.37 20.36 -31.72
N ALA A 341 -18.67 20.56 -31.97
CA ALA A 341 -19.71 19.58 -31.66
C ALA A 341 -19.97 18.68 -32.88
N TYR A 342 -20.06 17.36 -32.67
CA TYR A 342 -20.31 16.41 -33.75
C TYR A 342 -21.70 16.58 -34.37
N SER A 343 -21.77 16.65 -35.71
CA SER A 343 -22.99 17.02 -36.45
C SER A 343 -23.30 16.12 -37.67
N ASP A 344 -22.79 14.89 -37.71
CA ASP A 344 -22.91 13.93 -38.84
C ASP A 344 -24.38 13.55 -39.17
N ALA A 345 -24.75 13.36 -40.44
CA ALA A 345 -26.13 13.00 -40.80
C ALA A 345 -26.59 11.64 -40.22
N ARG A 346 -25.68 10.68 -40.03
CA ARG A 346 -26.00 9.35 -39.52
C ARG A 346 -26.37 9.33 -38.04
N ILE A 347 -26.04 10.39 -37.29
CA ILE A 347 -26.41 10.53 -35.88
C ILE A 347 -27.72 11.31 -35.71
N LYS A 348 -28.42 11.58 -36.82
CA LYS A 348 -29.63 12.39 -36.87
C LYS A 348 -30.74 11.64 -37.62
N ASN A 349 -31.97 11.81 -37.17
CA ASN A 349 -33.14 11.43 -37.97
C ASN A 349 -33.47 12.62 -38.89
N VAL A 350 -32.97 12.59 -40.13
CA VAL A 350 -33.14 13.70 -41.08
C VAL A 350 -34.59 13.70 -41.58
N MET A 351 -35.38 14.67 -41.13
CA MET A 351 -36.81 14.78 -41.46
C MET A 351 -37.08 15.52 -42.78
N GLY A 352 -36.03 15.97 -43.47
CA GLY A 352 -36.10 16.76 -44.70
C GLY A 352 -35.21 17.99 -44.63
N THR A 353 -35.10 18.71 -45.75
CA THR A 353 -34.51 20.04 -45.79
C THR A 353 -35.49 21.06 -45.22
N SER A 354 -34.97 22.13 -44.65
CA SER A 354 -35.82 23.24 -44.19
C SER A 354 -36.55 23.90 -45.36
N ASP A 355 -37.73 24.48 -45.09
CA ASP A 355 -38.50 25.23 -46.06
C ASP A 355 -38.00 26.69 -46.06
N GLY A 356 -37.08 26.98 -46.98
CA GLY A 356 -36.45 28.30 -47.07
C GLY A 356 -37.43 29.46 -47.24
N ALA A 357 -38.57 29.26 -47.92
CA ALA A 357 -39.59 30.29 -48.10
C ALA A 357 -40.31 30.62 -46.78
N ARG A 358 -40.63 29.57 -46.01
CA ARG A 358 -41.21 29.71 -44.66
C ARG A 358 -40.19 30.25 -43.65
N ASP A 359 -38.93 29.84 -43.76
CA ASP A 359 -37.86 30.33 -42.90
C ASP A 359 -37.60 31.81 -43.15
N LEU A 360 -37.61 32.25 -44.42
CA LEU A 360 -37.50 33.66 -44.77
C LEU A 360 -38.66 34.50 -44.23
N ASP A 361 -39.90 34.02 -44.35
CA ASP A 361 -41.05 34.68 -43.70
C ASP A 361 -40.86 34.79 -42.18
N THR A 362 -40.35 33.72 -41.57
CA THR A 362 -40.08 33.66 -40.13
C THR A 362 -39.00 34.68 -39.73
N VAL A 363 -37.87 34.73 -40.43
CA VAL A 363 -36.79 35.70 -40.18
C VAL A 363 -37.27 37.13 -40.37
N ASN A 364 -38.06 37.41 -41.42
CA ASN A 364 -38.60 38.74 -41.68
C ASN A 364 -39.54 39.24 -40.58
N ARG A 365 -40.15 38.32 -39.82
CA ARG A 365 -41.01 38.65 -38.67
C ARG A 365 -40.23 38.84 -37.37
N LEU A 366 -38.99 38.34 -37.28
CA LEU A 366 -38.14 38.54 -36.11
C LEU A 366 -37.69 40.01 -36.03
N GLN A 367 -37.78 40.57 -34.83
CA GLN A 367 -37.37 41.96 -34.57
C GLN A 367 -36.05 41.97 -33.81
N VAL A 368 -35.02 42.56 -34.43
CA VAL A 368 -33.76 42.83 -33.75
C VAL A 368 -33.94 44.08 -32.90
N THR A 369 -33.78 43.91 -31.60
CA THR A 369 -34.07 44.92 -30.57
C THR A 369 -32.78 45.33 -29.88
N ASP A 370 -32.56 46.63 -29.81
CA ASP A 370 -31.51 47.22 -28.98
C ASP A 370 -32.03 47.34 -27.54
N TYR A 371 -31.33 46.74 -26.57
CA TYR A 371 -31.71 46.80 -25.15
C TYR A 371 -30.49 46.93 -24.24
N THR A 372 -30.74 47.37 -23.00
CA THR A 372 -29.78 47.31 -21.87
C THR A 372 -30.39 46.44 -20.77
N TYR A 373 -29.56 45.75 -19.99
CA TYR A 373 -30.05 44.95 -18.87
C TYR A 373 -30.59 45.85 -17.76
N ILE A 374 -31.67 45.43 -17.09
CA ILE A 374 -32.15 46.08 -15.86
C ILE A 374 -31.12 45.90 -14.75
N ASP A 375 -30.54 44.70 -14.67
CA ASP A 375 -29.42 44.40 -13.79
C ASP A 375 -28.08 44.75 -14.42
N VAL A 376 -27.77 46.05 -14.37
CA VAL A 376 -26.52 46.62 -14.90
C VAL A 376 -25.29 46.26 -14.08
N VAL A 377 -25.46 45.86 -12.82
CA VAL A 377 -24.33 45.51 -11.93
C VAL A 377 -23.75 44.16 -12.36
N GLN A 378 -24.61 43.18 -12.62
CA GLN A 378 -24.17 41.85 -13.04
C GLN A 378 -23.84 41.79 -14.54
N ASN A 379 -24.62 42.48 -15.39
CA ASN A 379 -24.55 42.29 -16.84
C ASN A 379 -23.94 43.47 -17.62
N GLY A 380 -23.60 44.57 -16.93
CA GLY A 380 -23.09 45.79 -17.54
C GLY A 380 -24.18 46.70 -18.11
N ASP A 381 -23.80 47.93 -18.43
CA ASP A 381 -24.67 49.00 -18.94
C ASP A 381 -24.60 49.20 -20.47
N GLN A 382 -23.82 48.36 -21.15
CA GLN A 382 -23.57 48.51 -22.58
C GLN A 382 -24.82 48.15 -23.39
N PRO A 383 -25.14 48.90 -24.46
CA PRO A 383 -26.22 48.52 -25.37
C PRO A 383 -25.95 47.18 -26.05
N HIS A 384 -26.95 46.30 -26.06
CA HIS A 384 -26.93 45.03 -26.75
C HIS A 384 -27.92 45.03 -27.91
N LYS A 385 -27.47 44.57 -29.08
CA LYS A 385 -28.31 44.38 -30.27
C LYS A 385 -28.64 42.91 -30.45
N LYS A 386 -29.83 42.49 -30.02
CA LYS A 386 -30.19 41.07 -29.86
C LYS A 386 -31.70 40.86 -30.05
N LEU A 387 -32.19 39.65 -29.82
CA LEU A 387 -33.62 39.32 -29.90
C LEU A 387 -34.23 39.28 -28.48
N ILE A 388 -35.53 39.55 -28.37
CA ILE A 388 -36.30 39.42 -27.12
C ILE A 388 -37.03 38.08 -27.10
N ALA A 389 -36.83 37.29 -26.05
CA ALA A 389 -37.25 35.90 -26.01
C ALA A 389 -38.78 35.71 -26.11
N GLN A 390 -39.56 36.63 -25.55
CA GLN A 390 -41.02 36.64 -25.63
C GLN A 390 -41.50 36.83 -27.07
N GLU A 391 -40.88 37.75 -27.82
CA GLU A 391 -41.20 38.02 -29.23
C GLU A 391 -40.84 36.83 -30.10
N VAL A 392 -39.62 36.30 -29.92
CA VAL A 392 -39.16 35.09 -30.62
C VAL A 392 -40.09 33.92 -30.34
N ARG A 393 -40.56 33.74 -29.10
CA ARG A 393 -41.48 32.63 -28.74
C ARG A 393 -42.78 32.67 -29.54
N SER A 394 -43.29 33.86 -29.86
CA SER A 394 -44.53 34.01 -30.64
C SER A 394 -44.35 33.70 -32.13
N ILE A 395 -43.12 33.78 -32.65
CA ILE A 395 -42.78 33.64 -34.07
C ILE A 395 -42.13 32.29 -34.36
N TYR A 396 -41.11 31.93 -33.57
CA TYR A 396 -40.32 30.72 -33.66
C TYR A 396 -40.15 30.04 -32.29
N PRO A 397 -41.24 29.46 -31.74
CA PRO A 397 -41.29 28.95 -30.37
C PRO A 397 -40.23 27.88 -30.06
N SER A 398 -39.78 27.11 -31.04
CA SER A 398 -38.77 26.07 -30.87
C SER A 398 -37.38 26.59 -30.54
N ALA A 399 -37.08 27.88 -30.80
CA ALA A 399 -35.81 28.50 -30.42
C ALA A 399 -35.83 29.13 -29.02
N VAL A 400 -36.88 28.91 -28.23
CA VAL A 400 -37.03 29.49 -26.90
C VAL A 400 -37.23 28.40 -25.86
N HIS A 401 -36.51 28.52 -24.74
CA HIS A 401 -36.61 27.61 -23.60
C HIS A 401 -37.04 28.38 -22.36
N ALA A 402 -37.98 27.80 -21.60
CA ALA A 402 -38.44 28.35 -20.33
C ALA A 402 -37.75 27.61 -19.17
N SER A 403 -37.40 28.36 -18.13
CA SER A 403 -36.86 27.85 -16.87
C SER A 403 -37.35 28.70 -15.71
N ALA A 404 -37.26 28.16 -14.49
CA ALA A 404 -37.49 28.93 -13.29
C ALA A 404 -36.25 29.77 -12.95
N ASP A 405 -36.38 31.10 -12.92
CA ASP A 405 -35.33 32.00 -12.46
C ASP A 405 -35.92 33.34 -11.96
N PHE A 406 -35.11 34.11 -11.23
CA PHE A 406 -35.53 35.40 -10.69
C PHE A 406 -35.47 36.50 -11.75
N VAL A 407 -36.55 37.26 -11.90
CA VAL A 407 -36.58 38.42 -12.78
C VAL A 407 -36.37 39.71 -11.99
N PRO A 408 -35.62 40.69 -12.52
CA PRO A 408 -35.43 42.00 -11.88
C PRO A 408 -36.66 42.92 -12.08
N ASN A 409 -37.87 42.42 -11.83
CA ASN A 409 -39.13 43.17 -12.00
C ASN A 409 -39.34 44.23 -10.90
N ILE A 410 -38.87 43.94 -9.68
CA ILE A 410 -38.91 44.88 -8.56
C ILE A 410 -37.66 45.75 -8.55
N TYR A 411 -36.47 45.14 -8.54
CA TYR A 411 -35.14 45.75 -8.65
C TYR A 411 -35.03 47.13 -7.97
N THR A 412 -35.32 47.17 -6.66
CA THR A 412 -35.33 48.43 -5.91
C THR A 412 -35.00 48.24 -4.44
N MET A 413 -34.48 49.30 -3.82
CA MET A 413 -34.20 49.32 -2.39
C MET A 413 -35.49 49.51 -1.58
N SER A 414 -35.60 48.82 -0.45
CA SER A 414 -36.71 48.98 0.51
C SER A 414 -36.85 50.44 0.96
N ALA A 415 -38.09 50.92 1.02
CA ALA A 415 -38.43 52.25 1.54
C ALA A 415 -38.49 52.26 3.07
N ALA A 416 -39.05 51.20 3.66
CA ALA A 416 -39.11 50.98 5.09
C ALA A 416 -39.18 49.47 5.38
N ILE A 417 -38.66 49.08 6.52
CA ILE A 417 -38.68 47.70 7.02
C ILE A 417 -39.23 47.75 8.44
N ALA A 418 -40.15 46.84 8.77
CA ALA A 418 -40.66 46.67 10.13
C ALA A 418 -40.63 45.18 10.49
N HIS A 419 -40.10 44.86 11.67
CA HIS A 419 -40.13 43.49 12.21
C HIS A 419 -41.38 43.36 13.06
N ASP A 420 -42.28 42.46 12.68
CA ASP A 420 -43.59 42.33 13.31
C ASP A 420 -43.61 41.06 14.16
N GLY A 421 -43.12 41.16 15.41
CA GLY A 421 -43.39 40.29 16.58
C GLY A 421 -43.07 38.79 16.54
N ASP A 422 -43.26 38.11 15.42
CA ASP A 422 -43.25 36.66 15.24
C ASP A 422 -42.44 36.30 13.99
N LYS A 423 -41.14 36.62 13.99
CA LYS A 423 -40.18 36.26 12.92
C LYS A 423 -40.61 36.69 11.50
N THR A 424 -41.46 37.70 11.36
CA THR A 424 -41.89 38.22 10.05
C THR A 424 -41.31 39.61 9.80
N LEU A 425 -40.79 39.80 8.60
CA LEU A 425 -40.21 41.05 8.13
C LEU A 425 -41.15 41.69 7.11
N ALA A 426 -41.74 42.81 7.48
CA ALA A 426 -42.58 43.60 6.59
C ALA A 426 -41.72 44.58 5.79
N ILE A 427 -41.64 44.38 4.48
CA ILE A 427 -40.86 45.19 3.56
C ILE A 427 -41.81 46.10 2.79
N THR A 428 -41.61 47.42 2.92
CA THR A 428 -42.38 48.43 2.17
C THR A 428 -41.54 49.00 1.05
N LEU A 429 -42.08 49.05 -0.16
CA LEU A 429 -41.44 49.53 -1.39
C LEU A 429 -42.04 50.86 -1.84
N LYS A 430 -41.26 51.65 -2.59
CA LYS A 430 -41.71 52.95 -3.13
C LYS A 430 -42.74 52.79 -4.25
N LYS A 431 -42.62 51.69 -4.99
CA LYS A 431 -43.50 51.30 -6.09
C LYS A 431 -44.30 50.05 -5.71
N ASP A 432 -45.35 49.80 -6.47
CA ASP A 432 -46.08 48.54 -6.37
C ASP A 432 -45.16 47.37 -6.73
N HIS A 433 -45.25 46.26 -6.00
CA HIS A 433 -44.36 45.11 -6.15
C HIS A 433 -44.97 43.95 -6.92
N GLY A 434 -46.30 43.89 -7.04
CA GLY A 434 -46.99 42.86 -7.82
C GLY A 434 -46.75 41.41 -7.36
N LEU A 435 -46.40 41.21 -6.08
CA LEU A 435 -46.21 39.89 -5.46
C LEU A 435 -47.54 39.39 -4.90
N ALA A 436 -47.75 38.07 -4.97
CA ALA A 436 -48.82 37.36 -4.31
C ALA A 436 -48.30 36.55 -3.12
N ILE A 437 -49.21 36.15 -2.23
CA ILE A 437 -48.89 35.20 -1.16
C ILE A 437 -48.46 33.87 -1.80
N GLY A 438 -47.32 33.33 -1.35
CA GLY A 438 -46.70 32.12 -1.89
C GLY A 438 -45.63 32.36 -2.96
N ASP A 439 -45.45 33.60 -3.44
CA ASP A 439 -44.36 33.91 -4.37
C ASP A 439 -43.00 33.82 -3.66
N THR A 440 -41.98 33.34 -4.36
CA THR A 440 -40.59 33.42 -3.85
C THR A 440 -39.93 34.70 -4.35
N VAL A 441 -39.36 35.50 -3.45
CA VAL A 441 -38.69 36.78 -3.74
C VAL A 441 -37.22 36.73 -3.33
N ARG A 442 -36.33 37.24 -4.20
CA ARG A 442 -34.91 37.36 -3.91
C ARG A 442 -34.60 38.71 -3.27
N LEU A 443 -34.03 38.64 -2.08
CA LEU A 443 -33.63 39.76 -1.25
C LEU A 443 -32.12 39.78 -1.07
N MET A 444 -31.53 40.96 -1.08
CA MET A 444 -30.10 41.16 -0.88
C MET A 444 -29.87 42.19 0.23
N ASP A 445 -29.04 41.82 1.19
CA ASP A 445 -28.69 42.64 2.35
C ASP A 445 -27.16 42.63 2.52
N GLY A 446 -26.49 43.67 2.00
CA GLY A 446 -25.04 43.67 1.87
C GLY A 446 -24.56 42.59 0.90
N GLU A 447 -23.78 41.63 1.40
CA GLU A 447 -23.27 40.48 0.63
C GLU A 447 -24.16 39.23 0.72
N GLU A 448 -25.17 39.21 1.61
CA GLU A 448 -26.06 38.05 1.78
C GLU A 448 -27.24 38.10 0.80
N ILE A 449 -27.42 37.00 0.05
CA ILE A 449 -28.57 36.76 -0.83
C ILE A 449 -29.51 35.77 -0.14
N ARG A 450 -30.78 36.15 -0.01
CA ARG A 450 -31.84 35.33 0.60
C ARG A 450 -33.03 35.21 -0.33
N ASP A 451 -33.43 33.98 -0.62
CA ASP A 451 -34.61 33.65 -1.41
C ASP A 451 -35.71 33.19 -0.45
N LEU A 452 -36.77 33.99 -0.31
CA LEU A 452 -37.79 33.81 0.73
C LEU A 452 -39.19 33.80 0.13
N GLU A 453 -40.08 33.02 0.73
CA GLU A 453 -41.50 32.98 0.37
C GLU A 453 -42.25 34.17 0.98
N VAL A 454 -43.15 34.77 0.21
CA VAL A 454 -44.03 35.85 0.64
C VAL A 454 -45.19 35.27 1.43
N LEU A 455 -45.26 35.61 2.72
CA LEU A 455 -46.24 35.09 3.67
C LEU A 455 -47.54 35.90 3.68
N ASP A 456 -47.46 37.21 3.50
CA ASP A 456 -48.62 38.10 3.46
C ASP A 456 -48.36 39.32 2.56
N VAL A 457 -49.42 39.84 1.95
CA VAL A 457 -49.40 41.06 1.13
C VAL A 457 -50.50 42.01 1.61
N PRO A 458 -50.25 42.78 2.69
CA PRO A 458 -51.25 43.71 3.24
C PRO A 458 -51.78 44.72 2.21
N HIS A 459 -50.94 45.17 1.28
CA HIS A 459 -51.31 46.00 0.12
C HIS A 459 -50.15 46.02 -0.90
N GLY A 460 -50.38 46.41 -2.15
CA GLY A 460 -49.40 46.28 -3.26
C GLY A 460 -48.03 46.95 -3.12
N LYS A 461 -47.77 47.68 -2.03
CA LYS A 461 -46.44 48.26 -1.72
C LYS A 461 -45.75 47.61 -0.53
N ARG A 462 -46.40 46.63 0.11
CA ARG A 462 -45.92 46.03 1.35
C ARG A 462 -46.20 44.54 1.32
N PHE A 463 -45.15 43.76 1.54
CA PHE A 463 -45.22 42.31 1.65
C PHE A 463 -44.42 41.86 2.88
N MET A 464 -44.70 40.65 3.35
CA MET A 464 -44.08 40.07 4.54
C MET A 464 -43.39 38.75 4.19
N VAL A 465 -42.19 38.54 4.71
CA VAL A 465 -41.41 37.30 4.55
C VAL A 465 -40.93 36.80 5.91
N GLU A 466 -40.63 35.51 6.03
CA GLU A 466 -40.01 34.98 7.25
C GLU A 466 -38.56 35.46 7.38
N SER A 467 -38.19 36.09 8.50
CA SER A 467 -36.81 36.45 8.79
C SER A 467 -36.57 36.58 10.30
N ASP A 468 -35.54 35.88 10.75
CA ASP A 468 -35.00 35.97 12.11
C ASP A 468 -34.17 37.25 12.35
N THR A 469 -33.90 38.02 11.29
CA THR A 469 -33.08 39.23 11.33
C THR A 469 -33.83 40.45 10.79
N ALA A 470 -33.55 41.62 11.34
CA ALA A 470 -34.16 42.89 10.96
C ALA A 470 -33.11 43.85 10.38
N PRO A 471 -32.75 43.70 9.09
CA PRO A 471 -31.78 44.60 8.47
C PRO A 471 -32.32 46.02 8.28
N GLU A 472 -31.42 47.01 8.27
CA GLU A 472 -31.81 48.43 8.12
C GLU A 472 -32.40 48.73 6.73
N LYS A 473 -31.87 48.07 5.68
CA LYS A 473 -32.34 48.18 4.30
C LYS A 473 -32.11 46.87 3.56
N VAL A 474 -33.01 46.54 2.65
CA VAL A 474 -32.93 45.34 1.80
C VAL A 474 -33.13 45.76 0.35
N PHE A 475 -32.26 45.30 -0.53
CA PHE A 475 -32.48 45.40 -1.96
C PHE A 475 -33.37 44.24 -2.40
N VAL A 476 -34.51 44.56 -2.99
CA VAL A 476 -35.45 43.57 -3.52
C VAL A 476 -35.16 43.41 -5.00
N TYR A 477 -34.58 42.27 -5.37
CA TYR A 477 -34.23 41.96 -6.75
C TYR A 477 -35.50 41.73 -7.57
N GLY A 478 -36.36 40.83 -7.10
CA GLY A 478 -37.62 40.50 -7.75
C GLY A 478 -38.10 39.08 -7.45
N SER A 479 -39.17 38.67 -8.12
CA SER A 479 -39.79 37.35 -7.93
C SER A 479 -39.16 36.26 -8.79
N LEU A 480 -39.22 35.04 -8.30
CA LEU A 480 -39.00 33.82 -9.07
C LEU A 480 -40.16 33.63 -10.04
N VAL A 481 -39.86 33.42 -11.32
CA VAL A 481 -40.88 33.12 -12.34
C VAL A 481 -40.53 31.81 -13.03
N ASP A 482 -41.54 30.98 -13.29
CA ASP A 482 -41.37 29.68 -13.96
C ASP A 482 -41.21 29.80 -15.48
N ASP A 483 -41.43 30.99 -16.03
CA ASP A 483 -41.38 31.28 -17.46
C ASP A 483 -40.23 32.21 -17.84
N PHE A 484 -39.11 32.18 -17.13
CA PHE A 484 -37.91 32.91 -17.54
C PHE A 484 -37.35 32.33 -18.85
N LEU A 485 -37.43 33.13 -19.93
CA LEU A 485 -37.17 32.66 -21.28
C LEU A 485 -35.73 32.93 -21.74
N THR A 486 -35.13 31.93 -22.37
CA THR A 486 -33.81 32.01 -23.02
C THR A 486 -33.94 31.68 -24.51
N ILE A 487 -33.06 32.26 -25.33
CA ILE A 487 -33.05 32.06 -26.79
C ILE A 487 -31.88 31.15 -27.16
N ASP A 488 -32.17 30.14 -27.97
CA ASP A 488 -31.18 29.36 -28.72
C ASP A 488 -30.74 30.15 -29.96
N TYR A 489 -29.64 30.90 -29.83
CA TYR A 489 -29.09 31.70 -30.92
C TYR A 489 -28.52 30.86 -32.07
N ASP A 490 -28.16 29.59 -31.84
CA ASP A 490 -27.72 28.69 -32.93
C ASP A 490 -28.91 28.34 -33.84
N ALA A 491 -30.10 28.11 -33.25
CA ALA A 491 -31.32 27.90 -34.00
C ALA A 491 -31.70 29.11 -34.86
N ILE A 492 -31.50 30.34 -34.35
CA ILE A 492 -31.71 31.59 -35.09
C ILE A 492 -30.69 31.74 -36.22
N ALA A 493 -29.41 31.43 -35.95
CA ALA A 493 -28.37 31.51 -36.97
C ALA A 493 -28.64 30.54 -38.13
N MET A 494 -29.06 29.31 -37.85
CA MET A 494 -29.41 28.33 -38.89
C MET A 494 -30.68 28.70 -39.65
N LEU A 495 -31.67 29.27 -38.97
CA LEU A 495 -32.87 29.86 -39.61
C LEU A 495 -32.45 30.97 -40.59
N ASN A 496 -31.55 31.86 -40.17
CA ASN A 496 -31.03 32.93 -41.02
C ASN A 496 -30.24 32.40 -42.24
N VAL A 497 -29.45 31.33 -42.09
CA VAL A 497 -28.77 30.68 -43.22
C VAL A 497 -29.79 30.18 -44.25
N SER A 498 -30.85 29.49 -43.81
CA SER A 498 -31.92 29.00 -44.69
C SER A 498 -32.64 30.15 -45.41
N ALA A 499 -33.02 31.20 -44.66
CA ALA A 499 -33.65 32.39 -45.22
C ALA A 499 -32.75 33.13 -46.23
N THR A 500 -31.44 33.21 -45.97
CA THR A 500 -30.47 33.84 -46.87
C THR A 500 -30.32 33.05 -48.17
N GLN A 501 -30.31 31.72 -48.09
CA GLN A 501 -30.29 30.84 -49.28
C GLN A 501 -31.54 31.05 -50.15
N GLU A 502 -32.71 31.17 -49.51
CA GLU A 502 -33.96 31.49 -50.21
C GLU A 502 -33.95 32.88 -50.85
N LEU A 503 -33.44 33.90 -50.13
CA LEU A 503 -33.28 35.25 -50.69
C LEU A 503 -32.38 35.23 -51.93
N ALA A 504 -31.23 34.56 -51.85
CA ALA A 504 -30.31 34.41 -52.98
C ALA A 504 -30.98 33.73 -54.18
N ARG A 505 -31.79 32.69 -53.94
CA ARG A 505 -32.58 32.00 -54.97
C ARG A 505 -33.59 32.96 -55.63
N ARG A 506 -34.31 33.77 -54.85
CA ARG A 506 -35.26 34.76 -55.38
C ARG A 506 -34.57 35.87 -56.18
N CYS A 507 -33.40 36.33 -55.74
CA CYS A 507 -32.60 37.32 -56.48
C CYS A 507 -32.17 36.77 -57.84
N ALA A 508 -31.64 35.54 -57.89
CA ALA A 508 -31.26 34.89 -59.15
C ALA A 508 -32.46 34.72 -60.12
N ASP A 509 -33.62 34.32 -59.60
CA ASP A 509 -34.86 34.22 -60.39
C ASP A 509 -35.28 35.59 -60.95
N GLN A 510 -35.13 36.65 -60.16
CA GLN A 510 -35.44 38.02 -60.59
C GLN A 510 -34.45 38.54 -61.63
N GLU A 511 -33.15 38.32 -61.46
CA GLU A 511 -32.11 38.70 -62.42
C GLU A 511 -32.33 38.02 -63.77
N ALA A 512 -32.59 36.71 -63.79
CA ALA A 512 -32.89 35.97 -65.01
C ALA A 512 -34.15 36.51 -65.72
N ARG A 513 -35.16 36.95 -64.95
CA ARG A 513 -36.37 37.58 -65.50
C ARG A 513 -36.09 38.97 -66.06
N ILE A 514 -35.26 39.77 -65.38
CA ILE A 514 -34.85 41.10 -65.86
C ILE A 514 -34.07 40.95 -67.16
N GLU A 515 -33.09 40.05 -67.25
CA GLU A 515 -32.31 39.80 -68.46
C GLU A 515 -33.23 39.41 -69.65
N LYS A 516 -34.21 38.55 -69.39
CA LYS A 516 -35.22 38.19 -70.40
C LYS A 516 -36.03 39.40 -70.86
N LEU A 517 -36.51 40.21 -69.93
CA LEU A 517 -37.31 41.41 -70.23
C LEU A 517 -36.49 42.50 -70.94
N GLU A 518 -35.24 42.70 -70.55
CA GLU A 518 -34.32 43.62 -71.20
C GLU A 518 -34.00 43.17 -72.63
N GLY A 519 -33.84 41.86 -72.85
CA GLY A 519 -33.73 41.26 -74.17
C GLY A 519 -34.97 41.53 -75.04
N GLU A 520 -36.17 41.33 -74.48
CA GLU A 520 -37.45 41.63 -75.16
C GLU A 520 -37.60 43.12 -75.49
N VAL A 521 -37.26 44.02 -74.56
CA VAL A 521 -37.30 45.47 -74.78
C VAL A 521 -36.26 45.92 -75.81
N ALA A 522 -35.05 45.37 -75.78
CA ALA A 522 -34.01 45.66 -76.76
C ALA A 522 -34.40 45.20 -78.17
N TRP A 523 -35.14 44.09 -78.27
CA TRP A 523 -35.75 43.64 -79.51
C TRP A 523 -36.84 44.60 -80.00
N LEU A 524 -37.79 44.97 -79.12
CA LEU A 524 -38.89 45.89 -79.45
C LEU A 524 -38.43 47.30 -79.87
N LYS A 525 -37.30 47.81 -79.35
CA LYS A 525 -36.75 49.12 -79.75
C LYS A 525 -36.06 49.13 -81.11
N LYS A 526 -35.74 47.97 -81.69
CA LYS A 526 -35.09 47.85 -83.01
C LYS A 526 -36.09 47.71 -84.16
N THR A 527 -37.36 47.51 -83.84
CA THR A 527 -38.52 47.47 -84.74
C THR A 527 -39.34 48.73 -84.57
#